data_AF-A0A8S3F978-F1
#
_entry.id   AF-A0A8S3F978-F1
#
_cell.length_a   1.000
_cell.length_b   1.000
_cell.length_c   1.000
_cell.angle_alpha   90.00
_cell.angle_beta   90.00
_cell.angle_gamma   90.00
#
_symmetry.space_group_name_H-M   'P 1'
#
loop_
_entity.id
_entity.type
_entity.pdbx_description
1 polymer ?
#
loop_
_entity_poly.entity_id
_entity_poly.type
_entity_poly.pdbx_seq_one_letter_code
_entity_poly.pdbx_strand_id
1 'polypeptide(L)'
;PEHVCYLLYQILRGLKYIHSANVLHRDLKPSNLLLNTNCDLKICDFGLARVADPSYDHNGVLTEYVATRWYRAPEIMLNARVYNKPIDLWSVGCILAEMFDGTPLFPGKHYIDQLNLILNVVGSPDEHDLASIVNEKARNYISCLKPRVKQPFTKIYPDADKNALDLLDLLLTFDPNKRIDVYDALAHPYLKPHHDPDDEPIAKHPFTVEMEMDDYPISELKQLI
;
A
#
# COMPACT_ATOMS: atom_id res chain seq x y z
N PRO A 1 -16.52 -0.01 -15.07
CA PRO A 1 -15.69 1.19 -15.39
C PRO A 1 -15.93 2.37 -14.44
N GLU A 2 -17.17 2.89 -14.34
CA GLU A 2 -17.49 4.07 -13.50
C GLU A 2 -17.42 3.78 -11.99
N HIS A 3 -17.97 2.65 -11.55
CA HIS A 3 -17.87 2.22 -10.15
C HIS A 3 -16.41 2.08 -9.67
N VAL A 4 -15.49 1.59 -10.50
CA VAL A 4 -14.07 1.43 -10.12
C VAL A 4 -13.42 2.78 -9.84
N CYS A 5 -13.68 3.78 -10.69
CA CYS A 5 -13.18 5.15 -10.51
C CYS A 5 -13.72 5.76 -9.20
N TYR A 6 -15.03 5.65 -8.96
CA TYR A 6 -15.66 6.21 -7.76
C TYR A 6 -15.21 5.52 -6.47
N LEU A 7 -15.05 4.19 -6.48
CA LEU A 7 -14.54 3.45 -5.33
C LEU A 7 -13.08 3.79 -5.06
N LEU A 8 -12.23 3.85 -6.09
CA LEU A 8 -10.82 4.26 -5.95
C LEU A 8 -10.69 5.67 -5.37
N TYR A 9 -11.50 6.61 -5.87
CA TYR A 9 -11.56 7.98 -5.34
C TYR A 9 -11.85 7.98 -3.84
N GLN A 10 -12.88 7.25 -3.38
CA GLN A 10 -13.23 7.21 -1.96
C GLN A 10 -12.15 6.57 -1.09
N ILE A 11 -11.46 5.53 -1.60
CA ILE A 11 -10.30 4.92 -0.92
C ILE A 11 -9.19 5.95 -0.73
N LEU A 12 -8.80 6.65 -1.80
CA LEU A 12 -7.72 7.64 -1.74
C LEU A 12 -8.11 8.88 -0.92
N ARG A 13 -9.37 9.32 -0.99
CA ARG A 13 -9.91 10.40 -0.15
C ARG A 13 -9.83 10.05 1.34
N GLY A 14 -10.24 8.83 1.70
CA GLY A 14 -10.10 8.32 3.07
C GLY A 14 -8.63 8.22 3.48
N LEU A 15 -7.78 7.72 2.58
CA LEU A 15 -6.35 7.57 2.84
C LEU A 15 -5.63 8.91 3.00
N LYS A 16 -6.01 9.95 2.26
CA LYS A 16 -5.51 11.33 2.41
C LYS A 16 -5.73 11.82 3.83
N TYR A 17 -6.93 11.62 4.37
CA TYR A 17 -7.22 11.98 5.76
C TYR A 17 -6.32 11.21 6.74
N ILE A 18 -6.22 9.89 6.60
CA ILE A 18 -5.38 9.03 7.46
C ILE A 18 -3.91 9.47 7.41
N HIS A 19 -3.36 9.69 6.21
CA HIS A 19 -1.96 10.07 6.00
C HIS A 19 -1.67 11.50 6.47
N SER A 20 -2.63 12.42 6.35
CA SER A 20 -2.51 13.78 6.89
C SER A 20 -2.47 13.79 8.43
N ALA A 21 -3.08 12.79 9.07
CA ALA A 21 -2.95 12.55 10.51
C ALA A 21 -1.64 11.85 10.90
N ASN A 22 -0.68 11.69 9.98
CA ASN A 22 0.56 10.94 10.21
C ASN A 22 0.33 9.47 10.65
N VAL A 23 -0.76 8.84 10.18
CA VAL A 23 -1.08 7.44 10.46
C VAL A 23 -0.87 6.60 9.20
N LEU A 24 -0.40 5.37 9.38
CA LEU A 24 -0.32 4.32 8.37
C LEU A 24 -1.38 3.27 8.67
N HIS A 25 -2.13 2.82 7.66
CA HIS A 25 -3.14 1.77 7.87
C HIS A 25 -2.50 0.37 7.94
N ARG A 26 -1.55 0.07 7.05
CA ARG A 26 -0.72 -1.16 7.01
C ARG A 26 -1.44 -2.47 6.69
N ASP A 27 -2.75 -2.44 6.44
CA ASP A 27 -3.55 -3.63 6.13
C ASP A 27 -4.76 -3.28 5.24
N LEU A 28 -4.56 -2.38 4.27
CA LEU A 28 -5.57 -2.11 3.26
C LEU A 28 -5.74 -3.34 2.35
N LYS A 29 -6.98 -3.81 2.26
CA LYS A 29 -7.41 -4.94 1.45
C LYS A 29 -8.93 -4.86 1.24
N PRO A 30 -9.51 -5.54 0.24
CA PRO A 30 -10.94 -5.43 -0.07
C PRO A 30 -11.87 -5.71 1.13
N SER A 31 -11.53 -6.67 2.00
CA SER A 31 -12.35 -6.96 3.19
C SER A 31 -12.39 -5.84 4.23
N ASN A 32 -11.45 -4.90 4.17
CA ASN A 32 -11.35 -3.73 5.06
C ASN A 32 -11.94 -2.46 4.42
N LEU A 33 -12.63 -2.61 3.28
CA LEU A 33 -13.35 -1.56 2.58
C LEU A 33 -14.85 -1.87 2.60
N LEU A 34 -15.56 -1.27 3.56
CA LEU A 34 -16.98 -1.50 3.75
C LEU A 34 -17.78 -0.68 2.74
N LEU A 35 -18.78 -1.31 2.11
CA LEU A 35 -19.68 -0.69 1.15
C LEU A 35 -21.14 -0.80 1.60
N ASN A 36 -21.91 0.25 1.36
CA ASN A 36 -23.36 0.19 1.45
C ASN A 36 -24.01 0.10 0.04
N THR A 37 -25.34 0.04 -0.02
CA THR A 37 -26.10 -0.05 -1.27
C THR A 37 -25.98 1.18 -2.18
N ASN A 38 -25.49 2.30 -1.66
CA ASN A 38 -25.28 3.55 -2.40
C ASN A 38 -23.84 3.68 -2.91
N CYS A 39 -23.01 2.63 -2.74
CA CYS A 39 -21.58 2.66 -3.01
C CYS A 39 -20.79 3.66 -2.16
N ASP A 40 -21.29 4.03 -0.96
CA ASP A 40 -20.49 4.76 0.01
C ASP A 40 -19.47 3.81 0.64
N LEU A 41 -18.20 4.18 0.55
CA LEU A 41 -17.08 3.39 1.03
C LEU A 41 -16.55 3.93 2.36
N LYS A 42 -16.24 3.02 3.29
CA LYS A 42 -15.52 3.34 4.54
C LYS A 42 -14.37 2.37 4.76
N ILE A 43 -13.20 2.93 5.06
CA ILE A 43 -12.02 2.17 5.49
C ILE A 43 -12.23 1.76 6.95
N CYS A 44 -11.99 0.49 7.27
CA CYS A 44 -12.09 -0.07 8.62
C CYS A 44 -10.87 -0.91 9.00
N ASP A 45 -10.85 -1.39 10.25
CA ASP A 45 -9.80 -2.26 10.81
C ASP A 45 -8.41 -1.60 10.90
N PHE A 46 -8.29 -0.69 11.88
CA PHE A 46 -7.04 0.00 12.22
C PHE A 46 -6.19 -0.78 13.24
N GLY A 47 -6.43 -2.08 13.44
CA GLY A 47 -5.73 -2.88 14.45
C GLY A 47 -4.21 -2.99 14.23
N LEU A 48 -3.77 -2.85 12.98
CA LEU A 48 -2.35 -2.83 12.60
C LEU A 48 -1.80 -1.43 12.32
N ALA A 49 -2.63 -0.39 12.48
CA ALA A 49 -2.24 0.98 12.21
C ALA A 49 -1.13 1.45 13.16
N ARG A 50 -0.27 2.34 12.66
CA ARG A 50 0.85 2.92 13.40
C ARG A 50 1.07 4.37 12.97
N VAL A 51 1.68 5.17 13.84
CA VAL A 51 2.19 6.50 13.46
C VAL A 51 3.34 6.32 12.48
N ALA A 52 3.37 7.14 11.44
CA ALA A 52 4.48 7.17 10.49
C ALA A 52 5.66 7.92 11.15
N ASP A 53 6.54 7.18 11.83
CA ASP A 53 7.72 7.76 12.47
C ASP A 53 9.02 7.18 11.87
N PRO A 54 9.78 7.98 11.10
CA PRO A 54 11.06 7.55 10.53
C PRO A 54 12.16 7.35 11.57
N SER A 55 12.02 7.93 12.76
CA SER A 55 13.02 7.85 13.83
C SER A 55 12.90 6.59 14.67
N TYR A 56 11.80 5.85 14.52
CA TYR A 56 11.56 4.61 15.23
C TYR A 56 11.89 3.43 14.31
N ASP A 57 12.88 2.66 14.74
CA ASP A 57 13.14 1.35 14.18
C ASP A 57 11.95 0.48 14.57
N HIS A 58 11.10 0.13 13.60
CA HIS A 58 10.09 -0.89 13.79
C HIS A 58 10.79 -2.26 13.86
N ASN A 59 11.61 -2.45 14.90
CA ASN A 59 12.31 -3.65 15.31
C ASN A 59 11.37 -4.76 15.77
N GLY A 60 10.07 -4.60 15.50
CA GLY A 60 9.14 -5.70 15.42
C GLY A 60 9.71 -6.71 14.44
N VAL A 61 10.51 -7.63 14.98
CA VAL A 61 10.77 -8.97 14.45
C VAL A 61 9.56 -9.34 13.65
N LEU A 62 9.79 -9.78 12.41
CA LEU A 62 8.83 -10.38 11.50
C LEU A 62 8.10 -11.53 12.22
N THR A 63 7.23 -11.21 13.18
CA THR A 63 6.29 -12.13 13.78
C THR A 63 5.51 -12.59 12.59
N GLU A 64 5.66 -13.86 12.28
CA GLU A 64 5.18 -14.50 11.08
C GLU A 64 3.69 -14.17 10.92
N TYR A 65 3.40 -13.08 10.20
CA TYR A 65 2.06 -12.50 10.25
C TYR A 65 1.10 -13.49 9.59
N VAL A 66 0.11 -13.95 10.35
CA VAL A 66 -0.94 -14.91 9.94
C VAL A 66 -1.98 -14.24 9.01
N ALA A 67 -1.66 -13.08 8.43
CA ALA A 67 -2.56 -12.30 7.60
C ALA A 67 -2.26 -12.44 6.09
N THR A 68 -3.24 -12.06 5.28
CA THR A 68 -3.17 -12.04 3.82
C THR A 68 -2.01 -11.14 3.35
N ARG A 69 -1.07 -11.71 2.59
CA ARG A 69 0.15 -11.01 2.12
C ARG A 69 -0.01 -10.30 0.78
N TRP A 70 -1.14 -10.53 0.11
CA TRP A 70 -1.35 -10.19 -1.30
C TRP A 70 -1.26 -8.69 -1.61
N TYR A 71 -1.56 -7.86 -0.62
CA TYR A 71 -1.58 -6.39 -0.72
C TYR A 71 -0.33 -5.73 -0.13
N ARG A 72 0.69 -6.52 0.27
CA ARG A 72 1.91 -5.98 0.91
C ARG A 72 2.91 -5.49 -0.13
N ALA A 73 3.47 -4.32 0.15
CA ALA A 73 4.50 -3.69 -0.67
C ALA A 73 5.83 -4.48 -0.67
N PRO A 74 6.63 -4.43 -1.74
CA PRO A 74 7.89 -5.16 -1.84
C PRO A 74 8.87 -4.78 -0.72
N GLU A 75 8.90 -3.53 -0.26
CA GLU A 75 9.78 -3.11 0.84
C GLU A 75 9.45 -3.77 2.19
N ILE A 76 8.17 -4.12 2.44
CA ILE A 76 7.77 -4.96 3.58
C ILE A 76 8.41 -6.34 3.46
N MET A 77 8.54 -6.80 2.21
CA MET A 77 9.15 -8.07 1.85
C MET A 77 10.66 -8.06 1.74
N LEU A 78 11.29 -6.92 1.97
CA LEU A 78 12.74 -6.78 1.94
C LEU A 78 13.27 -6.32 3.30
N ASN A 79 12.39 -6.32 4.32
CA ASN A 79 12.68 -5.93 5.69
C ASN A 79 13.23 -4.51 5.77
N ALA A 80 12.61 -3.57 5.03
CA ALA A 80 12.89 -2.16 5.22
C ALA A 80 12.56 -1.80 6.66
N ARG A 81 13.57 -1.34 7.42
CA ARG A 81 13.40 -0.92 8.83
C ARG A 81 12.50 0.31 8.98
N VAL A 82 12.33 1.04 7.88
CA VAL A 82 11.51 2.26 7.81
C VAL A 82 10.28 1.94 6.97
N TYR A 83 9.12 1.95 7.61
CA TYR A 83 7.81 1.89 6.97
C TYR A 83 7.26 3.31 6.87
N ASN A 84 6.72 3.68 5.72
CA ASN A 84 6.18 5.01 5.51
C ASN A 84 4.91 4.94 4.64
N LYS A 85 4.25 6.07 4.44
CA LYS A 85 2.99 6.23 3.70
C LYS A 85 2.90 5.43 2.37
N PRO A 86 3.96 5.31 1.55
CA PRO A 86 3.89 4.56 0.29
C PRO A 86 3.42 3.10 0.39
N ILE A 87 3.55 2.44 1.55
CA ILE A 87 3.11 1.04 1.71
C ILE A 87 1.60 0.89 1.53
N ASP A 88 0.82 1.88 1.97
CA ASP A 88 -0.63 1.87 1.83
C ASP A 88 -1.02 2.11 0.36
N LEU A 89 -0.27 2.96 -0.35
CA LEU A 89 -0.49 3.24 -1.78
C LEU A 89 -0.24 2.00 -2.64
N TRP A 90 0.75 1.17 -2.28
CA TRP A 90 0.93 -0.13 -2.92
C TRP A 90 -0.30 -1.02 -2.74
N SER A 91 -0.83 -1.11 -1.51
CA SER A 91 -2.05 -1.87 -1.24
C SER A 91 -3.24 -1.36 -2.06
N VAL A 92 -3.38 -0.04 -2.20
CA VAL A 92 -4.38 0.57 -3.10
C VAL A 92 -4.16 0.17 -4.57
N GLY A 93 -2.92 0.11 -5.05
CA GLY A 93 -2.60 -0.41 -6.39
C GLY A 93 -3.04 -1.86 -6.58
N CYS A 94 -2.77 -2.73 -5.59
CA CYS A 94 -3.25 -4.12 -5.62
C CYS A 94 -4.78 -4.20 -5.65
N ILE A 95 -5.48 -3.35 -4.88
CA ILE A 95 -6.95 -3.28 -4.85
C ILE A 95 -7.49 -2.78 -6.20
N LEU A 96 -6.87 -1.75 -6.79
CA LEU A 96 -7.25 -1.24 -8.11
C LEU A 96 -7.15 -2.32 -9.19
N ALA A 97 -6.04 -3.05 -9.20
CA ALA A 97 -5.85 -4.20 -10.09
C ALA A 97 -6.96 -5.26 -9.90
N GLU A 98 -7.27 -5.63 -8.66
CA GLU A 98 -8.32 -6.62 -8.35
C GLU A 98 -9.72 -6.12 -8.71
N MET A 99 -9.98 -4.82 -8.69
CA MET A 99 -11.26 -4.25 -9.14
C MET A 99 -11.48 -4.40 -10.66
N PHE A 100 -10.45 -4.67 -11.45
CA PHE A 100 -10.60 -4.83 -12.91
C PHE A 100 -11.18 -6.18 -13.30
N ASP A 101 -10.79 -7.27 -12.63
CA ASP A 101 -11.18 -8.64 -13.02
C ASP A 101 -11.64 -9.52 -11.84
N GLY A 102 -11.68 -8.98 -10.62
CA GLY A 102 -12.09 -9.69 -9.41
C GLY A 102 -11.04 -10.67 -8.86
N THR A 103 -9.79 -10.63 -9.36
CA THR A 103 -8.72 -11.55 -8.98
C THR A 103 -7.56 -10.81 -8.31
N PRO A 104 -7.03 -11.28 -7.16
CA PRO A 104 -5.86 -10.68 -6.56
C PRO A 104 -4.65 -10.73 -7.50
N LEU A 105 -3.98 -9.60 -7.72
CA LEU A 105 -2.83 -9.50 -8.63
C LEU A 105 -1.61 -10.31 -8.14
N PHE A 106 -1.39 -10.37 -6.82
CA PHE A 106 -0.24 -11.07 -6.24
C PHE A 106 -0.69 -12.09 -5.17
N PRO A 107 -1.24 -13.26 -5.54
CA PRO A 107 -1.75 -14.24 -4.60
C PRO A 107 -0.63 -15.16 -4.04
N GLY A 108 0.39 -14.59 -3.41
CA GLY A 108 1.56 -15.34 -2.96
C GLY A 108 1.28 -16.27 -1.78
N LYS A 109 1.83 -17.49 -1.85
CA LYS A 109 1.64 -18.56 -0.85
C LYS A 109 2.53 -18.38 0.39
N HIS A 110 3.70 -17.80 0.19
CA HIS A 110 4.67 -17.50 1.24
C HIS A 110 5.52 -16.28 0.83
N TYR A 111 6.37 -15.81 1.72
CA TYR A 111 7.15 -14.58 1.54
C TYR A 111 7.93 -14.55 0.22
N ILE A 112 8.70 -15.60 -0.07
CA ILE A 112 9.47 -15.65 -1.31
C ILE A 112 8.58 -15.71 -2.56
N ASP A 113 7.44 -16.39 -2.50
CA ASP A 113 6.51 -16.51 -3.64
C ASP A 113 5.85 -15.17 -3.95
N GLN A 114 5.38 -14.46 -2.92
CA GLN A 114 4.80 -13.13 -3.06
C GLN A 114 5.79 -12.15 -3.73
N LEU A 115 7.08 -12.17 -3.37
CA LEU A 115 8.09 -11.30 -3.96
C LEU A 115 8.33 -11.69 -5.43
N ASN A 116 8.35 -12.99 -5.72
CA ASN A 116 8.47 -13.46 -7.09
C ASN A 116 7.27 -13.06 -7.96
N LEU A 117 6.04 -13.11 -7.45
CA LEU A 117 4.86 -12.65 -8.18
C LEU A 117 4.94 -11.16 -8.49
N ILE A 118 5.37 -10.35 -7.52
CA ILE A 118 5.60 -8.91 -7.71
C ILE A 118 6.61 -8.68 -8.85
N LEU A 119 7.82 -9.25 -8.74
CA LEU A 119 8.89 -9.07 -9.72
C LEU A 119 8.54 -9.60 -11.12
N ASN A 120 7.61 -10.56 -11.23
CA ASN A 120 7.11 -11.04 -12.53
C ASN A 120 6.27 -10.00 -13.26
N VAL A 121 5.62 -9.07 -12.53
CA VAL A 121 4.78 -8.02 -13.11
C VAL A 121 5.57 -6.72 -13.20
N VAL A 122 6.14 -6.24 -12.09
CA VAL A 122 6.82 -4.93 -12.05
C VAL A 122 8.24 -4.95 -12.64
N GLY A 123 8.80 -6.14 -12.88
CA GLY A 123 10.16 -6.32 -13.37
C GLY A 123 11.19 -6.41 -12.25
N SER A 124 12.44 -6.67 -12.64
CA SER A 124 13.57 -6.63 -11.70
C SER A 124 13.93 -5.18 -11.35
N PRO A 125 14.23 -4.87 -10.08
CA PRO A 125 14.76 -3.57 -9.71
C PRO A 125 16.08 -3.30 -10.42
N ASP A 126 16.32 -2.04 -10.77
CA ASP A 126 17.59 -1.60 -11.33
C ASP A 126 18.67 -1.48 -10.23
N GLU A 127 19.90 -1.12 -10.61
CA GLU A 127 21.00 -0.97 -9.63
C GLU A 127 20.72 0.10 -8.57
N HIS A 128 19.97 1.14 -8.92
CA HIS A 128 19.62 2.22 -8.00
C HIS A 128 18.59 1.74 -6.97
N ASP A 129 17.56 1.05 -7.43
CA ASP A 129 16.52 0.44 -6.59
C ASP A 129 17.12 -0.65 -5.68
N LEU A 130 18.10 -1.43 -6.16
CA LEU A 130 18.81 -2.41 -5.33
C LEU A 130 19.68 -1.75 -4.24
N ALA A 131 20.26 -0.59 -4.53
CA ALA A 131 21.07 0.15 -3.56
C ALA A 131 20.23 0.70 -2.40
N SER A 132 18.94 0.98 -2.61
CA SER A 132 18.02 1.44 -1.55
C SER A 132 17.61 0.33 -0.57
N ILE A 133 17.77 -0.94 -0.95
CA ILE A 133 17.48 -2.08 -0.07
C ILE A 133 18.54 -2.19 1.02
N VAL A 134 18.22 -1.82 2.25
CA VAL A 134 19.15 -1.85 3.40
C VAL A 134 19.54 -3.28 3.81
N ASN A 135 18.65 -4.26 3.64
CA ASN A 135 18.92 -5.64 4.01
C ASN A 135 19.81 -6.34 2.96
N GLU A 136 21.07 -6.59 3.34
CA GLU A 136 22.05 -7.24 2.47
C GLU A 136 21.63 -8.64 2.00
N LYS A 137 20.98 -9.44 2.85
CA LYS A 137 20.50 -10.79 2.46
C LYS A 137 19.41 -10.69 1.40
N ALA A 138 18.49 -9.74 1.57
CA ALA A 138 17.41 -9.51 0.62
C ALA A 138 17.94 -8.97 -0.72
N ARG A 139 18.90 -8.03 -0.66
CA ARG A 139 19.61 -7.51 -1.84
C ARG A 139 20.32 -8.63 -2.60
N ASN A 140 21.14 -9.43 -1.92
CA ASN A 140 21.86 -10.55 -2.53
C ASN A 140 20.91 -11.59 -3.13
N TYR A 141 19.79 -11.89 -2.46
CA TYR A 141 18.77 -12.77 -2.98
C TYR A 141 18.21 -12.26 -4.32
N ILE A 142 17.81 -10.99 -4.39
CA ILE A 142 17.27 -10.40 -5.64
C ILE A 142 18.35 -10.37 -6.73
N SER A 143 19.58 -10.00 -6.41
CA SER A 143 20.68 -9.94 -7.39
C SER A 143 21.00 -11.30 -8.02
N CYS A 144 20.68 -12.42 -7.35
CA CYS A 144 20.83 -13.77 -7.91
C CYS A 144 19.64 -14.23 -8.77
N LEU A 145 18.52 -13.50 -8.77
CA LEU A 145 17.37 -13.85 -9.60
C LEU A 145 17.65 -13.55 -11.07
N LYS A 146 17.05 -14.36 -11.95
CA LYS A 146 17.06 -14.06 -13.40
C LYS A 146 16.37 -12.71 -13.63
N PRO A 147 16.97 -11.78 -14.38
CA PRO A 147 16.34 -10.50 -14.72
C PRO A 147 14.98 -10.68 -15.38
N ARG A 148 14.01 -9.85 -14.98
CA ARG A 148 12.64 -9.86 -15.47
C ARG A 148 12.28 -8.52 -16.07
N VAL A 149 11.62 -8.56 -17.21
CA VAL A 149 11.09 -7.36 -17.87
C VAL A 149 9.72 -7.05 -17.30
N LYS A 150 9.48 -5.78 -16.99
CA LYS A 150 8.16 -5.27 -16.57
C LYS A 150 7.09 -5.65 -17.59
N GLN A 151 5.99 -6.21 -17.12
CA GLN A 151 4.83 -6.51 -17.96
C GLN A 151 4.00 -5.24 -18.15
N PRO A 152 3.69 -4.83 -19.39
CA PRO A 152 2.76 -3.73 -19.61
C PRO A 152 1.38 -4.10 -19.04
N PHE A 153 0.82 -3.26 -18.17
CA PHE A 153 -0.51 -3.50 -17.61
C PHE A 153 -1.61 -3.56 -18.68
N THR A 154 -1.41 -2.94 -19.84
CA THR A 154 -2.28 -3.07 -21.02
C THR A 154 -2.37 -4.49 -21.58
N LYS A 155 -1.39 -5.36 -21.29
CA LYS A 155 -1.46 -6.79 -21.64
C LYS A 155 -2.17 -7.63 -20.59
N ILE A 156 -2.11 -7.20 -19.33
CA ILE A 156 -2.75 -7.89 -18.19
C ILE A 156 -4.24 -7.54 -18.17
N TYR A 157 -4.56 -6.26 -18.33
CA TYR A 157 -5.91 -5.71 -18.31
C TYR A 157 -6.22 -4.98 -19.63
N PRO A 158 -6.45 -5.71 -20.74
CA PRO A 158 -6.64 -5.11 -22.06
C PRO A 158 -7.89 -4.24 -22.17
N ASP A 159 -8.91 -4.53 -21.35
CA ASP A 159 -10.21 -3.85 -21.37
C ASP A 159 -10.29 -2.67 -20.38
N ALA A 160 -9.25 -2.42 -19.59
CA ALA A 160 -9.21 -1.36 -18.60
C ALA A 160 -8.94 0.02 -19.23
N ASP A 161 -9.43 1.07 -18.56
CA ASP A 161 -9.19 2.46 -18.98
C ASP A 161 -7.69 2.79 -18.93
N LYS A 162 -7.19 3.51 -19.95
CA LYS A 162 -5.77 3.81 -20.08
C LYS A 162 -5.25 4.69 -18.94
N ASN A 163 -6.03 5.64 -18.45
CA ASN A 163 -5.66 6.45 -17.30
C ASN A 163 -5.71 5.63 -16.01
N ALA A 164 -6.60 4.63 -15.91
CA ALA A 164 -6.60 3.72 -14.76
C ALA A 164 -5.31 2.89 -14.72
N LEU A 165 -4.85 2.41 -15.88
CA LEU A 165 -3.61 1.65 -15.99
C LEU A 165 -2.37 2.52 -15.76
N ASP A 166 -2.39 3.78 -16.17
CA ASP A 166 -1.34 4.75 -15.86
C ASP A 166 -1.23 4.99 -14.34
N LEU A 167 -2.35 5.26 -13.67
CA LEU A 167 -2.39 5.39 -12.22
C LEU A 167 -1.96 4.10 -11.51
N LEU A 168 -2.38 2.93 -12.02
CA LEU A 168 -1.95 1.64 -11.49
C LEU A 168 -0.43 1.48 -11.56
N ASP A 169 0.20 1.91 -12.66
CA ASP A 169 1.65 1.86 -12.84
C ASP A 169 2.40 2.71 -11.80
N LEU A 170 1.86 3.90 -11.52
CA LEU A 170 2.39 4.84 -10.52
C LEU A 170 2.21 4.31 -9.09
N LEU A 171 1.08 3.67 -8.79
CA LEU A 171 0.81 3.04 -7.49
C LEU A 171 1.68 1.79 -7.25
N LEU A 172 1.93 0.99 -8.29
CA LEU A 172 2.74 -0.24 -8.24
C LEU A 172 4.22 -0.02 -8.62
N THR A 173 4.73 1.18 -8.36
CA THR A 173 6.17 1.47 -8.48
C THR A 173 6.96 0.76 -7.37
N PHE A 174 8.02 0.05 -7.77
CA PHE A 174 8.83 -0.77 -6.86
C PHE A 174 9.50 0.07 -5.78
N ASP A 175 10.25 1.10 -6.17
CA ASP A 175 10.89 2.03 -5.22
C ASP A 175 9.83 2.88 -4.51
N PRO A 176 9.68 2.77 -3.18
CA PRO A 176 8.70 3.53 -2.43
C PRO A 176 8.90 5.05 -2.51
N ASN A 177 10.12 5.52 -2.82
CA ASN A 177 10.40 6.96 -2.95
C ASN A 177 9.94 7.54 -4.29
N LYS A 178 9.76 6.69 -5.31
CA LYS A 178 9.25 7.06 -6.63
C LYS A 178 7.75 6.78 -6.78
N ARG A 179 7.16 6.06 -5.81
CA ARG A 179 5.74 5.72 -5.79
C ARG A 179 4.92 6.98 -5.53
N ILE A 180 3.85 7.15 -6.32
CA ILE A 180 2.95 8.29 -6.21
C ILE A 180 2.39 8.41 -4.79
N ASP A 181 2.30 9.65 -4.28
CA ASP A 181 1.65 9.90 -3.00
C ASP A 181 0.14 10.04 -3.16
N VAL A 182 -0.57 10.13 -2.04
CA VAL A 182 -2.04 10.19 -2.05
C VAL A 182 -2.60 11.49 -2.64
N TYR A 183 -1.86 12.59 -2.57
CA TYR A 183 -2.29 13.89 -3.10
C TYR A 183 -2.18 13.89 -4.63
N ASP A 184 -1.05 13.44 -5.15
CA ASP A 184 -0.82 13.30 -6.59
C ASP A 184 -1.74 12.24 -7.21
N ALA A 185 -2.03 11.15 -6.47
CA ALA A 185 -2.96 10.14 -6.92
C ALA A 185 -4.39 10.69 -7.07
N LEU A 186 -4.87 11.52 -6.13
CA LEU A 186 -6.18 12.18 -6.22
C LEU A 186 -6.25 13.17 -7.39
N ALA A 187 -5.15 13.88 -7.68
CA ALA A 187 -5.05 14.81 -8.80
C ALA A 187 -4.89 14.12 -10.17
N HIS A 188 -4.75 12.79 -10.21
CA HIS A 188 -4.51 12.03 -11.43
C HIS A 188 -5.68 12.15 -12.44
N PRO A 189 -5.43 12.22 -13.77
CA PRO A 189 -6.47 12.32 -14.80
C PRO A 189 -7.59 11.29 -14.71
N TYR A 190 -7.31 10.10 -14.20
CA TYR A 190 -8.30 9.03 -13.98
C TYR A 190 -9.40 9.42 -12.98
N LEU A 191 -9.06 10.22 -11.95
CA LEU A 191 -9.97 10.61 -10.88
C LEU A 191 -10.55 12.02 -11.06
N LYS A 192 -10.19 12.70 -12.15
CA LYS A 192 -10.67 14.04 -12.51
C LYS A 192 -12.20 14.23 -12.37
N PRO A 193 -13.07 13.24 -12.68
CA PRO A 193 -14.52 13.41 -12.50
C PRO A 193 -14.98 13.60 -11.05
N HIS A 194 -14.17 13.18 -10.07
CA HIS A 194 -14.52 13.21 -8.64
C HIS A 194 -13.58 14.07 -7.80
N HIS A 195 -12.39 14.39 -8.31
CA HIS A 195 -11.40 15.19 -7.59
C HIS A 195 -11.94 16.59 -7.24
N ASP A 196 -11.98 16.88 -5.94
CA ASP A 196 -12.39 18.18 -5.39
C ASP A 196 -11.56 18.45 -4.13
N PRO A 197 -10.50 19.27 -4.22
CA PRO A 197 -9.66 19.60 -3.08
C PRO A 197 -10.42 20.18 -1.87
N ASP A 198 -11.52 20.91 -2.11
CA ASP A 198 -12.32 21.55 -1.07
C ASP A 198 -13.21 20.53 -0.33
N ASP A 199 -13.59 19.44 -1.00
CA ASP A 199 -14.29 18.28 -0.41
C ASP A 199 -13.35 17.10 -0.14
N GLU A 200 -12.06 17.33 0.06
CA GLU A 200 -11.09 16.30 0.42
C GLU A 200 -10.34 16.68 1.70
N PRO A 201 -11.00 16.56 2.87
CA PRO A 201 -10.49 17.11 4.12
C PRO A 201 -9.23 16.38 4.60
N ILE A 202 -8.42 17.12 5.34
CA ILE A 202 -7.28 16.60 6.11
C ILE A 202 -7.57 16.62 7.61
N ALA A 203 -6.84 15.83 8.38
CA ALA A 203 -6.88 15.89 9.83
C ALA A 203 -6.34 17.24 10.31
N LYS A 204 -6.95 17.79 11.37
CA LYS A 204 -6.56 19.09 11.93
C LYS A 204 -5.16 19.07 12.56
N HIS A 205 -4.79 17.94 13.15
CA HIS A 205 -3.51 17.71 13.80
C HIS A 205 -3.00 16.30 13.49
N PRO A 206 -1.69 16.11 13.38
CA PRO A 206 -1.09 14.79 13.37
C PRO A 206 -1.50 14.00 14.63
N PHE A 207 -1.71 12.70 14.47
CA PHE A 207 -1.87 11.78 15.57
C PHE A 207 -0.50 11.54 16.22
N THR A 208 -0.44 11.72 17.53
CA THR A 208 0.75 11.46 18.34
C THR A 208 0.41 10.44 19.39
N VAL A 209 1.29 9.44 19.56
CA VAL A 209 1.20 8.51 20.67
C VAL A 209 2.18 8.99 21.73
N GLU A 210 1.69 9.36 22.91
CA GLU A 210 2.54 9.90 24.00
C GLU A 210 3.53 8.85 24.54
N MET A 211 3.20 7.56 24.46
CA MET A 211 4.07 6.43 24.82
C MET A 211 3.70 5.17 24.01
N GLU A 212 4.70 4.46 23.46
CA GLU A 212 4.47 3.23 22.71
C GLU A 212 3.77 2.17 23.57
N MET A 213 2.57 1.74 23.16
CA MET A 213 1.79 0.70 23.84
C MET A 213 2.43 -0.69 23.71
N ASP A 214 3.40 -0.87 22.82
CA ASP A 214 4.01 -2.17 22.52
C ASP A 214 4.86 -2.71 23.69
N ASP A 215 5.33 -1.84 24.59
CA ASP A 215 6.10 -2.20 25.80
C ASP A 215 5.23 -2.33 27.07
N TYR A 216 3.94 -2.00 26.99
CA TYR A 216 3.07 -2.03 28.16
C TYR A 216 2.66 -3.47 28.52
N PRO A 217 2.71 -3.85 29.81
CA PRO A 217 2.09 -5.07 30.27
C PRO A 217 0.60 -5.10 29.89
N ILE A 218 0.09 -6.29 29.55
CA ILE A 218 -1.34 -6.49 29.23
C ILE A 218 -2.27 -5.91 30.31
N SER A 219 -1.84 -5.94 31.59
CA SER A 219 -2.59 -5.35 32.70
C SER A 219 -2.73 -3.84 32.62
N GLU A 220 -1.72 -3.14 32.12
CA GLU A 220 -1.75 -1.68 31.94
C GLU A 220 -2.51 -1.30 30.67
N LEU A 221 -2.34 -2.07 29.59
CA LEU A 221 -3.16 -1.93 28.38
C LEU A 221 -4.67 -2.02 28.70
N LYS A 222 -5.07 -2.92 29.59
CA LYS A 222 -6.46 -3.05 30.07
C LYS A 222 -6.98 -1.82 30.82
N GLN A 223 -6.11 -1.00 31.41
CA GLN A 223 -6.54 0.22 32.10
C GLN A 223 -6.75 1.39 31.13
N LEU A 224 -6.18 1.30 29.92
CA LEU A 224 -6.27 2.32 28.88
C LEU A 224 -7.47 2.12 27.93
N ILE A 225 -8.14 0.96 27.97
CA ILE A 225 -9.32 0.58 27.16
C ILE A 225 -10.58 0.76 27.99
#